data_AF-A0A2N8EX18-F1
#
_entry.id   AF-A0A2N8EX18-F1
#
_cell.length_a   1.000
_cell.length_b   1.000
_cell.length_c   1.000
_cell.angle_alpha   90.00
_cell.angle_beta   90.00
_cell.angle_gamma   90.00
#
_symmetry.space_group_name_H-M   'P 1'
#
loop_
_entity.id
_entity.type
_entity.pdbx_description
1 polymer ?
#
loop_
_entity_poly.entity_id
_entity_poly.type
_entity_poly.pdbx_seq_one_letter_code
_entity_poly.pdbx_strand_id
1 'polypeptide(L)'
;MKKDFSVKFVGNNAAIAPGVDDELKDINPLVDGYMPADPEMAPQSFQEADSPEWIDLKRLQVFSTSGGNIIYANGYQQLRLMVVVQAVDEGQKVVGISESELDSIQLLDAYSGKALPIDTIRDGEEPVWKCMLERRLPYAPFPHTGELHGPVVRGKGIFLKEFYVSSNSPDPVKLIAAITRSDGEVFYSEETSEFGEISLRTVPPPIYRKEQFRVKHLSANWKPTENVAKVDRYVLDLLVDQQHIKFVDCSIAGVLHARSEHPDYLGYYAVGYFNGLKSNDGAEALWETADQIATYHDEQGKITFLMHFARKGGESTVRYDQLSVKMFVRDMYGNGHEVDVAMNTQSPSMIEVV
;
A
#
# COMPACT_ATOMS: atom_id res chain seq x y z
N MET A 1 36.61 -17.74 -9.00
CA MET A 1 35.87 -18.26 -10.16
C MET A 1 34.51 -17.56 -10.18
N LYS A 2 34.37 -16.51 -10.99
CA LYS A 2 33.12 -15.74 -11.14
C LYS A 2 32.14 -16.55 -12.00
N LYS A 3 30.87 -16.61 -11.61
CA LYS A 3 29.79 -17.03 -12.50
C LYS A 3 28.72 -15.94 -12.47
N ASP A 4 28.64 -15.27 -13.61
CA ASP A 4 27.64 -14.26 -13.95
C ASP A 4 26.26 -14.93 -14.08
N PHE A 5 25.24 -14.28 -13.52
CA PHE A 5 23.84 -14.57 -13.83
C PHE A 5 23.40 -13.61 -14.94
N SER A 6 22.95 -14.17 -16.06
CA SER A 6 22.28 -13.44 -17.14
C SER A 6 20.81 -13.86 -17.17
N VAL A 7 19.92 -12.87 -17.08
CA VAL A 7 18.47 -13.07 -17.27
C VAL A 7 18.13 -12.56 -18.68
N LYS A 8 17.58 -13.44 -19.50
CA LYS A 8 17.04 -13.12 -20.82
C LYS A 8 15.59 -12.66 -20.68
N PHE A 9 15.30 -11.47 -21.18
CA PHE A 9 13.92 -11.01 -21.39
C PHE A 9 13.38 -11.63 -22.69
N VAL A 10 12.26 -12.34 -22.59
CA VAL A 10 11.45 -12.74 -23.75
C VAL A 10 10.33 -11.72 -23.87
N GLY A 11 10.47 -10.80 -24.82
CA GLY A 11 9.38 -9.94 -25.27
C GLY A 11 8.46 -10.74 -26.18
N ASN A 12 7.15 -10.62 -25.98
CA ASN A 12 6.16 -11.02 -26.97
C ASN A 12 5.27 -9.83 -27.32
N ASN A 13 5.38 -9.48 -28.60
CA ASN A 13 4.67 -8.44 -29.31
C ASN A 13 3.19 -8.78 -29.48
N ALA A 14 2.31 -7.80 -29.26
CA ALA A 14 0.99 -7.77 -29.86
C ALA A 14 1.04 -6.86 -31.09
N ALA A 15 0.57 -7.41 -32.21
CA ALA A 15 0.60 -6.83 -33.55
C ALA A 15 -0.42 -5.69 -33.71
N ILE A 16 -0.04 -4.65 -34.46
CA ILE A 16 -0.95 -3.70 -35.11
C ILE A 16 -0.52 -3.59 -36.58
N ALA A 17 -1.48 -3.78 -37.48
CA ALA A 17 -1.33 -3.78 -38.94
C ALA A 17 -1.28 -2.33 -39.52
N PRO A 18 -0.86 -2.15 -40.79
CA PRO A 18 -0.34 -0.89 -41.31
C PRO A 18 -1.39 -0.03 -42.04
N GLY A 19 -1.23 1.29 -41.96
CA GLY A 19 -1.76 2.30 -42.90
C GLY A 19 -0.58 3.20 -43.28
N VAL A 20 -0.01 3.04 -44.49
CA VAL A 20 -0.18 3.94 -45.65
C VAL A 20 -0.06 5.42 -45.24
N ASP A 21 1.08 6.04 -45.52
CA ASP A 21 1.11 7.24 -46.37
C ASP A 21 2.53 7.63 -46.80
N ASP A 22 2.54 8.25 -47.97
CA ASP A 22 3.59 8.47 -48.95
C ASP A 22 4.84 9.24 -48.48
N GLU A 23 5.93 8.94 -49.18
CA GLU A 23 7.08 9.80 -49.39
C GLU A 23 6.66 11.20 -49.86
N LEU A 24 7.35 12.25 -49.42
CA LEU A 24 7.90 13.26 -50.34
C LEU A 24 8.96 14.12 -49.63
N LYS A 25 10.08 14.24 -50.35
CA LYS A 25 11.33 14.95 -50.00
C LYS A 25 11.16 16.47 -50.09
N ASP A 26 12.16 17.15 -49.50
CA ASP A 26 12.79 18.44 -49.86
C ASP A 26 12.19 19.15 -51.10
N ILE A 27 12.10 20.49 -51.18
CA ILE A 27 13.23 21.41 -51.43
C ILE A 27 12.75 22.86 -51.20
N ASN A 28 13.61 23.70 -50.61
CA ASN A 28 13.51 25.17 -50.58
C ASN A 28 14.12 25.76 -51.88
N PRO A 29 13.60 26.83 -52.50
CA PRO A 29 14.34 28.10 -52.37
C PRO A 29 13.52 29.41 -52.46
N LEU A 30 14.09 30.42 -51.81
CA LEU A 30 13.98 31.88 -51.94
C LEU A 30 13.37 32.48 -53.22
N VAL A 31 12.47 33.46 -53.07
CA VAL A 31 12.37 34.68 -53.91
C VAL A 31 11.86 35.88 -53.07
N ASP A 32 12.57 37.00 -53.14
CA ASP A 32 12.24 38.34 -52.60
C ASP A 32 10.96 38.96 -53.18
N GLY A 33 10.23 39.74 -52.37
CA GLY A 33 9.13 40.58 -52.88
C GLY A 33 8.48 41.50 -51.84
N TYR A 34 8.88 42.77 -51.85
CA TYR A 34 8.16 44.01 -51.49
C TYR A 34 6.79 43.91 -50.78
N MET A 35 6.68 44.59 -49.62
CA MET A 35 5.40 45.00 -49.01
C MET A 35 4.65 46.01 -49.89
N PRO A 36 3.33 46.07 -49.72
CA PRO A 36 2.69 47.32 -49.32
C PRO A 36 1.90 47.15 -48.02
N ALA A 37 1.91 48.22 -47.21
CA ALA A 37 1.18 48.33 -45.96
C ALA A 37 -0.34 48.29 -46.17
N ASP A 38 -1.03 47.48 -45.37
CA ASP A 38 -2.50 47.46 -45.27
C ASP A 38 -2.90 48.13 -43.94
N PRO A 39 -3.61 49.28 -43.96
CA PRO A 39 -3.93 50.05 -42.78
C PRO A 39 -5.34 49.72 -42.26
N GLU A 40 -5.62 48.48 -41.88
CA GLU A 40 -6.90 48.15 -41.23
C GLU A 40 -6.87 46.79 -40.51
N MET A 41 -6.11 46.68 -39.41
CA MET A 41 -6.41 45.69 -38.37
C MET A 41 -6.29 46.35 -37.00
N ALA A 42 -7.46 46.49 -36.37
CA ALA A 42 -7.60 46.88 -34.98
C ALA A 42 -6.66 46.05 -34.09
N PRO A 43 -6.00 46.64 -33.08
CA PRO A 43 -5.32 45.84 -32.08
C PRO A 43 -6.36 44.95 -31.40
N GLN A 44 -6.13 43.64 -31.49
CA GLN A 44 -6.74 42.65 -30.63
C GLN A 44 -6.63 43.15 -29.20
N SER A 45 -7.76 43.15 -28.49
CA SER A 45 -7.82 43.39 -27.06
C SER A 45 -6.71 42.61 -26.39
N PHE A 46 -5.74 43.32 -25.80
CA PHE A 46 -4.92 42.77 -24.75
C PHE A 46 -5.89 42.13 -23.76
N GLN A 47 -5.80 40.81 -23.58
CA GLN A 47 -6.33 40.20 -22.37
C GLN A 47 -5.64 40.95 -21.24
N GLU A 48 -6.40 41.75 -20.49
CA GLU A 48 -5.96 42.20 -19.17
C GLU A 48 -5.55 40.94 -18.43
N ALA A 49 -4.24 40.78 -18.21
CA ALA A 49 -3.73 39.80 -17.28
C ALA A 49 -4.38 40.16 -15.95
N ASP A 50 -5.33 39.33 -15.51
CA ASP A 50 -6.00 39.47 -14.23
C ASP A 50 -4.89 39.61 -13.19
N SER A 51 -4.77 40.82 -12.62
CA SER A 51 -3.74 41.09 -11.63
C SER A 51 -3.93 40.11 -10.47
N PRO A 52 -2.87 39.42 -10.00
CA PRO A 52 -3.03 38.40 -8.98
C PRO A 52 -3.63 38.99 -7.71
N GLU A 53 -4.58 38.28 -7.09
CA GLU A 53 -5.26 38.74 -5.85
C GLU A 53 -4.30 38.84 -4.65
N TRP A 54 -3.15 38.15 -4.72
CA TRP A 54 -2.14 38.11 -3.68
C TRP A 54 -0.73 38.23 -4.28
N ILE A 55 0.20 38.82 -3.52
CA ILE A 55 1.58 39.05 -3.99
C ILE A 55 2.61 38.14 -3.34
N ASP A 56 2.33 37.64 -2.13
CA ASP A 56 3.28 36.90 -1.32
C ASP A 56 2.58 35.91 -0.37
N LEU A 57 3.35 34.97 0.17
CA LEU A 57 2.89 33.97 1.13
C LEU A 57 3.44 34.26 2.52
N LYS A 58 2.55 34.66 3.42
CA LYS A 58 2.89 34.78 4.84
C LYS A 58 3.20 33.43 5.48
N ARG A 59 2.56 32.36 4.99
CA ARG A 59 2.83 30.98 5.43
C ARG A 59 2.69 30.03 4.26
N LEU A 60 3.70 29.18 4.08
CA LEU A 60 3.64 27.98 3.27
C LEU A 60 4.39 26.90 4.05
N GLN A 61 3.65 26.08 4.80
CA GLN A 61 4.20 25.13 5.77
C GLN A 61 3.77 23.71 5.43
N VAL A 62 4.63 22.73 5.69
CA VAL A 62 4.38 21.31 5.51
C VAL A 62 4.72 20.53 6.79
N PHE A 63 3.78 19.74 7.30
CA PHE A 63 4.00 18.91 8.49
C PHE A 63 3.13 17.66 8.52
N SER A 64 3.49 16.69 9.37
CA SER A 64 2.78 15.42 9.49
C SER A 64 1.71 15.46 10.58
N THR A 65 0.52 14.93 10.26
CA THR A 65 -0.66 14.94 11.17
C THR A 65 -1.12 13.56 11.60
N SER A 66 -0.40 12.49 11.23
CA SER A 66 -0.86 11.10 11.44
C SER A 66 0.17 10.14 12.03
N GLY A 67 1.39 10.61 12.34
CA GLY A 67 2.38 9.78 13.05
C GLY A 67 3.82 10.11 12.69
N GLY A 68 4.40 11.13 13.32
CA GLY A 68 5.78 11.60 13.11
C GLY A 68 6.23 11.60 11.64
N ASN A 69 7.45 11.13 11.38
CA ASN A 69 8.08 11.20 10.06
C ASN A 69 8.69 9.87 9.60
N ILE A 70 8.12 8.75 10.07
CA ILE A 70 8.58 7.40 9.76
C ILE A 70 7.44 6.59 9.14
N ILE A 71 7.76 5.82 8.11
CA ILE A 71 6.90 4.76 7.56
C ILE A 71 7.74 3.51 7.28
N TYR A 72 7.11 2.33 7.21
CA TYR A 72 7.77 1.16 6.65
C TYR A 72 8.01 1.34 5.15
N ALA A 73 9.17 0.91 4.66
CA ALA A 73 9.49 0.82 3.23
C ALA A 73 8.73 -0.35 2.58
N ASN A 74 7.40 -0.31 2.63
CA ASN A 74 6.53 -1.36 2.09
C ASN A 74 5.62 -0.87 0.96
N GLY A 75 5.54 0.44 0.72
CA GLY A 75 4.66 1.03 -0.30
C GLY A 75 3.17 1.10 0.09
N TYR A 76 2.80 0.53 1.22
CA TYR A 76 1.42 0.39 1.69
C TYR A 76 1.05 1.37 2.80
N GLN A 77 1.99 1.69 3.69
CA GLN A 77 1.74 2.70 4.72
C GLN A 77 1.64 4.10 4.12
N GLN A 78 0.69 4.87 4.64
CA GLN A 78 0.50 6.25 4.26
C GLN A 78 0.70 7.18 5.45
N LEU A 79 1.56 8.18 5.27
CA LEU A 79 1.72 9.29 6.19
C LEU A 79 0.92 10.49 5.67
N ARG A 80 -0.05 10.95 6.45
CA ARG A 80 -0.81 12.18 6.17
C ARG A 80 0.05 13.40 6.48
N LEU A 81 0.40 14.13 5.43
CA LEU A 81 0.96 15.46 5.48
C LEU A 81 -0.13 16.50 5.27
N MET A 82 0.06 17.64 5.92
CA MET A 82 -0.77 18.83 5.76
C MET A 82 0.11 19.95 5.23
N VAL A 83 -0.33 20.57 4.14
CA VAL A 83 0.23 21.82 3.63
C VAL A 83 -0.70 22.96 4.05
N VAL A 84 -0.14 23.98 4.70
CA VAL A 84 -0.86 25.16 5.18
C VAL A 84 -0.42 26.36 4.38
N VAL A 85 -1.37 27.08 3.79
CA VAL A 85 -1.11 28.25 2.96
C VAL A 85 -1.86 29.46 3.50
N GLN A 86 -1.18 30.59 3.59
CA GLN A 86 -1.75 31.90 3.91
C GLN A 86 -1.13 32.97 3.02
N ALA A 87 -1.92 33.49 2.08
CA ALA A 87 -1.50 34.51 1.13
C ALA A 87 -1.81 35.94 1.62
N VAL A 88 -1.03 36.91 1.15
CA VAL A 88 -1.18 38.34 1.48
C VAL A 88 -1.11 39.24 0.24
N ASP A 89 -1.80 40.38 0.30
CA ASP A 89 -1.75 41.45 -0.71
C ASP A 89 -0.58 42.44 -0.48
N GLU A 90 -0.46 43.46 -1.35
CA GLU A 90 0.55 44.53 -1.22
C GLU A 90 0.48 45.26 0.13
N GLY A 91 -0.69 45.29 0.76
CA GLY A 91 -0.94 45.88 2.07
C GLY A 91 -0.71 44.92 3.24
N GLN A 92 -0.13 43.73 3.01
CA GLN A 92 0.08 42.67 4.00
C GLN A 92 -1.22 42.17 4.65
N LYS A 93 -2.36 42.36 3.98
CA LYS A 93 -3.66 41.83 4.43
C LYS A 93 -3.83 40.42 3.91
N VAL A 94 -4.38 39.56 4.77
CA VAL A 94 -4.71 38.18 4.39
C VAL A 94 -5.83 38.19 3.38
N VAL A 95 -5.61 37.51 2.25
CA VAL A 95 -6.53 37.42 1.12
C VAL A 95 -6.87 35.96 0.80
N GLY A 96 -7.81 35.78 -0.13
CA GLY A 96 -8.20 34.45 -0.60
C GLY A 96 -7.14 33.81 -1.49
N ILE A 97 -7.25 32.49 -1.65
CA ILE A 97 -6.55 31.71 -2.67
C ILE A 97 -7.64 31.00 -3.45
N SER A 98 -7.55 31.04 -4.78
CA SER A 98 -8.53 30.37 -5.64
C SER A 98 -8.40 28.84 -5.54
N GLU A 99 -9.44 28.11 -5.93
CA GLU A 99 -9.42 26.64 -5.94
C GLU A 99 -8.36 26.10 -6.91
N SER A 100 -8.17 26.73 -8.08
CA SER A 100 -7.13 26.37 -9.04
C SER A 100 -5.71 26.52 -8.49
N GLU A 101 -5.45 27.57 -7.71
CA GLU A 101 -4.15 27.77 -7.07
C GLU A 101 -3.96 26.76 -5.93
N LEU A 102 -5.01 26.46 -5.15
CA LEU A 102 -4.96 25.42 -4.14
C LEU A 102 -4.69 24.03 -4.76
N ASP A 103 -5.31 23.73 -5.89
CA ASP A 103 -5.12 22.48 -6.64
C ASP A 103 -3.71 22.39 -7.24
N SER A 104 -3.09 23.53 -7.55
CA SER A 104 -1.70 23.59 -8.03
C SER A 104 -0.66 23.18 -6.98
N ILE A 105 -1.02 23.12 -5.69
CA ILE A 105 -0.06 22.77 -4.64
C ILE A 105 0.52 21.39 -4.89
N GLN A 106 1.85 21.31 -4.87
CA GLN A 106 2.64 20.10 -5.04
C GLN A 106 3.63 19.91 -3.88
N LEU A 107 3.97 18.65 -3.61
CA LEU A 107 5.10 18.31 -2.75
C LEU A 107 6.31 18.00 -3.62
N LEU A 108 7.41 18.70 -3.39
CA LEU A 108 8.66 18.54 -4.13
C LEU A 108 9.73 17.94 -3.24
N ASP A 109 10.58 17.10 -3.82
CA ASP A 109 11.85 16.73 -3.21
C ASP A 109 12.78 17.95 -3.20
N ALA A 110 13.23 18.34 -2.01
CA ALA A 110 13.99 19.57 -1.79
C ALA A 110 15.34 19.60 -2.53
N TYR A 111 15.94 18.44 -2.78
CA TYR A 111 17.25 18.35 -3.42
C TYR A 111 17.17 18.35 -4.94
N SER A 112 16.20 17.62 -5.50
CA SER A 112 16.04 17.46 -6.94
C SER A 112 15.06 18.47 -7.56
N GLY A 113 14.24 19.13 -6.74
CA GLY A 113 13.16 20.01 -7.18
C GLY A 113 12.01 19.29 -7.90
N LYS A 114 12.02 17.94 -7.92
CA LYS A 114 11.02 17.15 -8.63
C LYS A 114 9.80 16.92 -7.76
N ALA A 115 8.62 17.05 -8.37
CA ALA A 115 7.36 16.72 -7.71
C ALA A 115 7.27 15.22 -7.41
N LEU A 116 6.77 14.90 -6.22
CA LEU A 116 6.35 13.55 -5.88
C LEU A 116 5.23 13.11 -6.84
N PRO A 117 5.37 11.96 -7.52
CA PRO A 117 4.31 11.44 -8.37
C PRO A 117 3.03 11.18 -7.57
N ILE A 118 1.88 11.60 -8.11
CA ILE A 118 0.56 11.33 -7.54
C ILE A 118 0.09 9.96 -8.05
N ASP A 119 0.46 8.89 -7.36
CA ASP A 119 0.11 7.51 -7.73
C ASP A 119 0.33 6.55 -6.53
N THR A 120 -0.19 5.34 -6.64
CA THR A 120 0.11 4.22 -5.72
C THR A 120 1.42 3.53 -6.08
N ILE A 121 2.12 2.99 -5.07
CA ILE A 121 3.29 2.14 -5.29
C ILE A 121 2.81 0.72 -5.58
N ARG A 122 3.32 0.11 -6.66
CA ARG A 122 2.99 -1.26 -7.06
C ARG A 122 3.99 -2.26 -6.48
N ASP A 123 3.55 -3.50 -6.27
CA ASP A 123 4.45 -4.57 -5.86
C ASP A 123 5.56 -4.79 -6.91
N GLY A 124 6.81 -4.82 -6.45
CA GLY A 124 7.98 -4.99 -7.32
C GLY A 124 8.39 -3.72 -8.09
N GLU A 125 7.75 -2.58 -7.84
CA GLU A 125 8.20 -1.29 -8.38
C GLU A 125 9.58 -0.91 -7.80
N GLU A 126 10.39 -0.19 -8.59
CA GLU A 126 11.68 0.33 -8.13
C GLU A 126 11.52 1.26 -6.91
N PRO A 127 12.56 1.43 -6.08
CA PRO A 127 12.55 2.33 -4.93
C PRO A 127 12.10 3.76 -5.28
N VAL A 128 10.99 4.20 -4.70
CA VAL A 128 10.37 5.50 -4.98
C VAL A 128 9.53 6.01 -3.82
N TRP A 129 9.41 7.34 -3.73
CA TRP A 129 8.42 8.02 -2.91
C TRP A 129 7.28 8.50 -3.79
N LYS A 130 6.04 8.29 -3.35
CA LYS A 130 4.83 8.77 -4.04
C LYS A 130 3.86 9.40 -3.06
N CYS A 131 2.93 10.19 -3.57
CA CYS A 131 1.85 10.76 -2.77
C CYS A 131 0.47 10.48 -3.38
N MET A 132 -0.58 10.66 -2.58
CA MET A 132 -1.96 10.68 -3.02
C MET A 132 -2.70 11.83 -2.36
N LEU A 133 -3.76 12.33 -3.00
CA LEU A 133 -4.60 13.41 -2.45
C LEU A 133 -5.67 12.89 -1.48
N GLU A 134 -5.93 11.58 -1.51
CA GLU A 134 -6.91 10.92 -0.65
C GLU A 134 -6.29 9.69 0.01
N ARG A 135 -6.78 9.37 1.22
CA ARG A 135 -6.42 8.11 1.88
C ARG A 135 -7.10 6.96 1.14
N ARG A 136 -6.31 6.10 0.50
CA ARG A 136 -6.84 4.91 -0.20
C ARG A 136 -6.51 3.61 0.51
N LEU A 137 -5.46 3.60 1.34
CA LEU A 137 -4.96 2.35 1.91
C LEU A 137 -5.39 2.21 3.38
N PRO A 138 -5.95 1.05 3.76
CA PRO A 138 -6.54 0.82 5.08
C PRO A 138 -5.51 0.48 6.17
N TYR A 139 -4.22 0.69 5.92
CA TYR A 139 -3.16 0.32 6.86
C TYR A 139 -3.03 1.34 7.99
N ALA A 140 -2.59 0.83 9.15
CA ALA A 140 -2.30 1.62 10.33
C ALA A 140 -1.02 2.45 10.13
N PRO A 141 -0.93 3.64 10.77
CA PRO A 141 0.29 4.44 10.75
C PRO A 141 1.42 3.72 11.49
N PHE A 142 2.65 4.18 11.27
CA PHE A 142 3.83 3.63 11.92
C PHE A 142 3.69 3.67 13.45
N PRO A 143 4.03 2.57 14.16
CA PRO A 143 3.94 2.54 15.61
C PRO A 143 4.94 3.52 16.25
N HIS A 144 4.51 4.20 17.31
CA HIS A 144 5.39 4.91 18.26
C HIS A 144 5.98 6.25 17.77
N THR A 145 5.44 6.82 16.70
CA THR A 145 5.69 8.21 16.35
C THR A 145 4.53 9.08 16.82
N GLY A 146 4.74 9.85 17.89
CA GLY A 146 3.82 10.94 18.26
C GLY A 146 3.64 11.91 17.08
N GLU A 147 2.55 12.66 17.07
CA GLU A 147 2.32 13.64 16.01
C GLU A 147 3.44 14.70 16.01
N LEU A 148 4.02 14.96 14.84
CA LEU A 148 4.82 16.17 14.63
C LEU A 148 3.83 17.31 14.42
N HIS A 149 3.19 17.75 15.50
CA HIS A 149 2.23 18.85 15.44
C HIS A 149 2.94 20.11 14.91
N GLY A 150 2.70 20.44 13.64
CA GLY A 150 2.69 21.83 13.22
C GLY A 150 1.50 22.56 13.83
N PRO A 151 1.55 23.88 13.99
CA PRO A 151 0.42 24.64 14.50
C PRO A 151 -0.72 24.56 13.48
N VAL A 152 -1.69 23.66 13.70
CA VAL A 152 -2.94 23.62 12.92
C VAL A 152 -3.75 24.86 13.31
N VAL A 153 -3.38 26.01 12.73
CA VAL A 153 -4.09 27.26 12.93
C VAL A 153 -5.29 27.26 11.98
N ARG A 154 -6.49 27.06 12.53
CA ARG A 154 -7.72 27.31 11.78
C ARG A 154 -8.06 28.79 11.90
N GLY A 155 -8.26 29.46 10.77
CA GLY A 155 -8.53 30.89 10.73
C GLY A 155 -9.04 31.33 9.37
N LYS A 156 -9.64 32.52 9.32
CA LYS A 156 -10.07 33.14 8.07
C LYS A 156 -8.83 33.39 7.18
N GLY A 157 -8.87 32.92 5.93
CA GLY A 157 -7.76 33.05 4.98
C GLY A 157 -6.57 32.12 5.28
N ILE A 158 -6.80 30.99 5.95
CA ILE A 158 -5.83 29.89 6.03
C ILE A 158 -6.42 28.72 5.26
N PHE A 159 -5.66 28.24 4.28
CA PHE A 159 -6.03 27.14 3.41
C PHE A 159 -5.19 25.91 3.75
N LEU A 160 -5.82 24.74 3.66
CA LEU A 160 -5.25 23.46 4.07
C LEU A 160 -5.38 22.48 2.92
N LYS A 161 -4.29 21.78 2.56
CA LYS A 161 -4.31 20.69 1.59
C LYS A 161 -3.63 19.46 2.16
N GLU A 162 -4.26 18.32 1.98
CA GLU A 162 -3.80 17.04 2.51
C GLU A 162 -3.07 16.23 1.45
N PHE A 163 -2.02 15.55 1.87
CA PHE A 163 -1.30 14.57 1.07
C PHE A 163 -1.06 13.31 1.88
N TYR A 164 -1.11 12.17 1.21
CA TYR A 164 -0.87 10.86 1.79
C TYR A 164 0.38 10.26 1.15
N VAL A 165 1.51 10.36 1.84
CA VAL A 165 2.83 9.99 1.32
C VAL A 165 3.15 8.55 1.67
N SER A 166 3.64 7.78 0.70
CA SER A 166 4.01 6.37 0.83
C SER A 166 5.38 6.12 0.19
N SER A 167 6.09 5.07 0.61
CA SER A 167 7.41 4.74 0.06
C SER A 167 7.72 3.25 0.16
N ASN A 168 8.39 2.72 -0.86
CA ASN A 168 9.13 1.44 -0.84
C ASN A 168 10.65 1.68 -0.86
N SER A 169 11.10 2.94 -0.88
CA SER A 169 12.51 3.28 -0.91
C SER A 169 13.13 3.20 0.49
N PRO A 170 14.37 2.66 0.63
CA PRO A 170 15.12 2.74 1.87
C PRO A 170 15.69 4.15 2.12
N ASP A 171 15.75 5.00 1.09
CA ASP A 171 16.36 6.31 1.18
C ASP A 171 15.35 7.34 1.72
N PRO A 172 15.77 8.22 2.66
CA PRO A 172 14.92 9.28 3.17
C PRO A 172 14.62 10.32 2.09
N VAL A 173 13.52 11.05 2.26
CA VAL A 173 13.16 12.17 1.39
C VAL A 173 12.99 13.43 2.22
N LYS A 174 13.48 14.56 1.71
CA LYS A 174 13.20 15.88 2.27
C LYS A 174 12.20 16.58 1.35
N LEU A 175 11.08 17.01 1.91
CA LEU A 175 9.97 17.58 1.16
C LEU A 175 9.75 19.05 1.49
N ILE A 176 9.53 19.82 0.44
CA ILE A 176 9.04 21.21 0.47
C ILE A 176 7.70 21.27 -0.26
N ALA A 177 6.91 22.30 0.01
CA ALA A 177 5.67 22.58 -0.72
C ALA A 177 5.92 23.66 -1.78
N ALA A 178 5.25 23.54 -2.92
CA ALA A 178 5.18 24.58 -3.93
C ALA A 178 3.73 24.88 -4.28
N ILE A 179 3.42 26.14 -4.59
CA ILE A 179 2.11 26.59 -5.07
C ILE A 179 2.32 27.53 -6.27
N THR A 180 1.48 27.38 -7.29
CA THR A 180 1.48 28.24 -8.47
C THR A 180 0.34 29.24 -8.37
N ARG A 181 0.69 30.53 -8.47
CA ARG A 181 -0.27 31.63 -8.51
C ARG A 181 -0.98 31.70 -9.87
N SER A 182 -2.10 32.41 -9.93
CA SER A 182 -2.90 32.59 -11.16
C SER A 182 -2.11 33.10 -12.38
N ASP A 183 -1.04 33.86 -12.19
CA ASP A 183 -0.15 34.37 -13.25
C ASP A 183 0.98 33.41 -13.64
N GLY A 184 1.04 32.24 -13.01
CA GLY A 184 2.06 31.22 -13.26
C GLY A 184 3.32 31.34 -12.40
N GLU A 185 3.42 32.35 -11.52
CA GLU A 185 4.54 32.45 -10.59
C GLU A 185 4.48 31.33 -9.53
N VAL A 186 5.62 30.68 -9.26
CA VAL A 186 5.71 29.56 -8.32
C VAL A 186 6.39 30.01 -7.03
N PHE A 187 5.71 29.77 -5.92
CA PHE A 187 6.19 30.04 -4.57
C PHE A 187 6.54 28.73 -3.87
N TYR A 188 7.64 28.74 -3.11
CA TYR A 188 8.16 27.57 -2.40
C TYR A 188 8.15 27.81 -0.90
N SER A 189 7.98 26.74 -0.12
CA SER A 189 8.15 26.84 1.32
C SER A 189 9.61 27.14 1.67
N GLU A 190 9.83 28.08 2.58
CA GLU A 190 11.18 28.51 2.96
C GLU A 190 11.85 27.49 3.88
N GLU A 191 12.95 26.86 3.49
CA GLU A 191 13.66 25.86 4.31
C GLU A 191 14.05 26.36 5.72
N THR A 192 14.33 27.65 5.85
CA THR A 192 14.70 28.29 7.13
C THR A 192 13.51 28.58 8.04
N SER A 193 12.28 28.47 7.53
CA SER A 193 11.05 28.72 8.29
C SER A 193 10.64 27.50 9.11
N GLU A 194 9.98 27.74 10.24
CA GLU A 194 9.40 26.66 11.03
C GLU A 194 8.35 25.92 10.19
N PHE A 195 8.55 24.62 9.95
CA PHE A 195 7.75 23.77 9.05
C PHE A 195 7.83 24.14 7.56
N GLY A 196 8.86 24.85 7.12
CA GLY A 196 9.10 25.07 5.69
C GLY A 196 9.58 23.82 4.95
N GLU A 197 10.03 22.80 5.68
CA GLU A 197 10.40 21.50 5.15
C GLU A 197 10.02 20.38 6.12
N ILE A 198 9.88 19.17 5.57
CA ILE A 198 9.76 17.96 6.38
C ILE A 198 10.66 16.86 5.83
N SER A 199 11.48 16.28 6.71
CA SER A 199 12.29 15.11 6.39
C SER A 199 11.54 13.84 6.80
N LEU A 200 11.24 12.99 5.83
CA LEU A 200 10.65 11.68 6.03
C LEU A 200 11.72 10.59 5.89
N ARG A 201 11.62 9.56 6.71
CA ARG A 201 12.49 8.39 6.64
C ARG A 201 11.68 7.12 6.56
N THR A 202 12.25 6.10 5.96
CA THR A 202 11.69 4.76 6.01
C THR A 202 12.46 3.88 6.96
N VAL A 203 11.80 2.82 7.42
CA VAL A 203 12.44 1.68 8.06
C VAL A 203 12.07 0.41 7.31
N PRO A 204 12.96 -0.60 7.25
CA PRO A 204 12.62 -1.86 6.60
C PRO A 204 11.41 -2.51 7.27
N PRO A 205 10.56 -3.22 6.50
CA PRO A 205 9.50 -4.05 7.07
C PRO A 205 10.05 -4.99 8.15
N PRO A 206 9.35 -5.18 9.27
CA PRO A 206 9.81 -6.03 10.36
C PRO A 206 9.82 -7.49 9.90
N ILE A 207 10.82 -8.25 10.35
CA ILE A 207 10.84 -9.71 10.17
C ILE A 207 10.50 -10.32 11.52
N TYR A 208 9.33 -10.96 11.60
CA TYR A 208 8.87 -11.59 12.83
C TYR A 208 9.52 -12.96 13.02
N ARG A 209 9.87 -13.28 14.25
CA ARG A 209 10.40 -14.59 14.63
C ARG A 209 9.27 -15.57 14.90
N LYS A 210 9.55 -16.86 14.73
CA LYS A 210 8.60 -17.94 15.00
C LYS A 210 7.94 -17.84 16.37
N GLU A 211 8.67 -17.45 17.42
CA GLU A 211 8.14 -17.37 18.78
C GLU A 211 7.09 -16.27 18.97
N GLN A 212 7.05 -15.30 18.05
CA GLN A 212 6.04 -14.23 18.04
C GLN A 212 4.72 -14.71 17.42
N PHE A 213 4.77 -15.76 16.61
CA PHE A 213 3.58 -16.44 16.11
C PHE A 213 3.13 -17.47 17.14
N ARG A 214 1.87 -17.39 17.58
CA ARG A 214 1.32 -18.32 18.57
C ARG A 214 0.14 -19.06 17.99
N VAL A 215 0.21 -20.38 18.05
CA VAL A 215 -0.90 -21.26 17.71
C VAL A 215 -1.60 -21.67 19.00
N LYS A 216 -2.89 -21.32 19.12
CA LYS A 216 -3.75 -21.69 20.26
C LYS A 216 -4.71 -22.78 19.82
N HIS A 217 -4.67 -23.91 20.52
CA HIS A 217 -5.65 -24.98 20.36
C HIS A 217 -6.91 -24.66 21.18
N LEU A 218 -8.05 -24.67 20.52
CA LEU A 218 -9.37 -24.43 21.07
C LEU A 218 -10.28 -25.60 20.67
N SER A 219 -11.04 -26.13 21.63
CA SER A 219 -12.03 -27.16 21.30
C SER A 219 -13.13 -26.55 20.43
N ALA A 220 -13.45 -27.22 19.32
CA ALA A 220 -14.68 -26.93 18.59
C ALA A 220 -15.80 -27.80 19.16
N ASN A 221 -16.92 -27.19 19.52
CA ASN A 221 -18.13 -27.91 19.95
C ASN A 221 -18.84 -28.52 18.73
N TRP A 222 -18.17 -29.46 18.06
CA TRP A 222 -18.66 -30.13 16.85
C TRP A 222 -19.32 -31.46 17.18
N LYS A 223 -20.41 -31.77 16.47
CA LYS A 223 -21.07 -33.07 16.56
C LYS A 223 -20.46 -34.01 15.53
N PRO A 224 -19.97 -35.21 15.93
CA PRO A 224 -19.43 -36.18 14.99
C PRO A 224 -20.42 -36.55 13.89
N THR A 225 -19.91 -36.82 12.69
CA THR A 225 -20.66 -37.32 11.53
C THR A 225 -20.19 -38.72 11.15
N GLU A 226 -20.67 -39.27 10.03
CA GLU A 226 -20.19 -40.55 9.51
C GLU A 226 -18.71 -40.48 9.05
N ASN A 227 -18.29 -39.32 8.56
CA ASN A 227 -16.97 -39.10 7.94
C ASN A 227 -15.99 -38.37 8.87
N VAL A 228 -16.50 -37.51 9.76
CA VAL A 228 -15.68 -36.69 10.65
C VAL A 228 -15.98 -37.05 12.10
N ALA A 229 -15.00 -37.64 12.78
CA ALA A 229 -15.15 -38.05 14.18
C ALA A 229 -15.08 -36.85 15.15
N LYS A 230 -14.26 -35.84 14.79
CA LYS A 230 -14.00 -34.66 15.63
C LYS A 230 -13.50 -33.51 14.76
N VAL A 231 -13.72 -32.29 15.21
CA VAL A 231 -13.05 -31.10 14.69
C VAL A 231 -12.36 -30.38 15.85
N ASP A 232 -11.10 -29.99 15.66
CA ASP A 232 -10.38 -29.09 16.56
C ASP A 232 -10.12 -27.76 15.86
N ARG A 233 -10.14 -26.67 16.63
CA ARG A 233 -9.90 -25.32 16.12
C ARG A 233 -8.53 -24.84 16.59
N TYR A 234 -7.71 -24.38 15.67
CA TYR A 234 -6.43 -23.76 15.96
C TYR A 234 -6.48 -22.30 15.51
N VAL A 235 -6.07 -21.38 16.38
CA VAL A 235 -6.04 -19.94 16.07
C VAL A 235 -4.60 -19.48 16.10
N LEU A 236 -4.14 -18.95 14.97
CA LEU A 236 -2.84 -18.33 14.81
C LEU A 236 -2.96 -16.82 15.05
N ASP A 237 -2.23 -16.32 16.04
CA ASP A 237 -2.06 -14.89 16.29
C ASP A 237 -0.59 -14.46 16.28
N LEU A 238 -0.34 -13.18 15.98
CA LEU A 238 0.97 -12.56 16.01
C LEU A 238 1.05 -11.61 17.20
N LEU A 239 2.01 -11.84 18.09
CA LEU A 239 2.27 -11.04 19.28
C LEU A 239 3.71 -10.50 19.26
N VAL A 240 3.83 -9.18 19.20
CA VAL A 240 5.12 -8.47 19.18
C VAL A 240 5.11 -7.48 20.34
N ASP A 241 6.09 -7.58 21.25
CA ASP A 241 6.22 -6.69 22.41
C ASP A 241 4.93 -6.51 23.21
N GLN A 242 4.22 -7.61 23.47
CA GLN A 242 2.91 -7.68 24.14
C GLN A 242 1.75 -7.01 23.37
N GLN A 243 1.98 -6.50 22.17
CA GLN A 243 0.96 -5.97 21.29
C GLN A 243 0.53 -7.02 20.26
N HIS A 244 -0.79 -7.15 20.10
CA HIS A 244 -1.36 -7.97 19.04
C HIS A 244 -1.27 -7.25 17.70
N ILE A 245 -0.58 -7.86 16.74
CA ILE A 245 -0.51 -7.39 15.37
C ILE A 245 -1.56 -8.15 14.57
N LYS A 246 -2.52 -7.44 13.98
CA LYS A 246 -3.58 -8.06 13.18
C LYS A 246 -3.08 -8.39 11.78
N PHE A 247 -3.53 -9.51 11.23
CA PHE A 247 -3.45 -9.78 9.80
C PHE A 247 -4.60 -9.07 9.07
N VAL A 248 -4.34 -8.58 7.87
CA VAL A 248 -5.35 -7.92 7.01
C VAL A 248 -5.53 -8.63 5.67
N ASP A 249 -4.61 -9.52 5.32
CA ASP A 249 -4.68 -10.38 4.15
C ASP A 249 -3.99 -11.72 4.44
N CYS A 250 -4.46 -12.80 3.81
CA CYS A 250 -3.95 -14.16 3.99
C CYS A 250 -4.27 -15.05 2.80
N SER A 251 -3.23 -15.72 2.28
CA SER A 251 -3.31 -16.84 1.33
C SER A 251 -2.51 -18.02 1.86
N ILE A 252 -3.02 -19.24 1.66
CA ILE A 252 -2.36 -20.49 2.09
C ILE A 252 -2.18 -21.39 0.87
N ALA A 253 -0.95 -21.79 0.58
CA ALA A 253 -0.59 -22.62 -0.56
C ALA A 253 -0.82 -24.12 -0.26
N GLY A 254 -2.07 -24.56 -0.42
CA GLY A 254 -2.47 -25.96 -0.22
C GLY A 254 -3.08 -26.22 1.15
N VAL A 255 -3.17 -27.49 1.56
CA VAL A 255 -3.85 -27.88 2.81
C VAL A 255 -3.01 -28.89 3.58
N LEU A 256 -3.04 -28.82 4.91
CA LEU A 256 -2.32 -29.75 5.75
C LEU A 256 -3.07 -31.07 5.87
N HIS A 257 -2.39 -32.19 5.68
CA HIS A 257 -2.97 -33.51 5.93
C HIS A 257 -1.94 -34.56 6.27
N ALA A 258 -2.32 -35.47 7.15
CA ALA A 258 -1.46 -36.53 7.65
C ALA A 258 -2.26 -37.80 7.92
N ARG A 259 -1.68 -38.96 7.66
CA ARG A 259 -2.24 -40.24 8.10
C ARG A 259 -2.15 -40.38 9.62
N SER A 260 -3.07 -41.16 10.18
CA SER A 260 -3.10 -41.46 11.62
C SER A 260 -2.91 -42.94 11.88
N GLU A 261 -2.14 -43.26 12.92
CA GLU A 261 -2.05 -44.61 13.49
C GLU A 261 -3.12 -44.85 14.58
N HIS A 262 -3.91 -43.83 14.92
CA HIS A 262 -4.94 -43.92 15.94
C HIS A 262 -6.02 -44.95 15.54
N PRO A 263 -6.54 -45.77 16.48
CA PRO A 263 -7.51 -46.81 16.17
C PRO A 263 -8.79 -46.26 15.52
N ASP A 264 -9.22 -45.06 15.93
CA ASP A 264 -10.48 -44.46 15.50
C ASP A 264 -10.38 -43.55 14.27
N TYR A 265 -9.16 -43.18 13.84
CA TYR A 265 -8.95 -42.16 12.80
C TYR A 265 -8.13 -42.69 11.63
N LEU A 266 -8.50 -42.31 10.41
CA LEU A 266 -7.70 -42.56 9.20
C LEU A 266 -6.57 -41.54 9.05
N GLY A 267 -6.81 -40.32 9.52
CA GLY A 267 -5.90 -39.20 9.36
C GLY A 267 -6.52 -37.88 9.80
N TYR A 268 -5.76 -36.83 9.57
CA TYR A 268 -6.03 -35.46 9.96
C TYR A 268 -5.99 -34.57 8.72
N TYR A 269 -6.84 -33.55 8.69
CA TYR A 269 -6.91 -32.58 7.59
C TYR A 269 -7.21 -31.19 8.14
N ALA A 270 -6.32 -30.20 7.93
CA ALA A 270 -6.49 -28.86 8.46
C ALA A 270 -6.66 -27.81 7.37
N VAL A 271 -7.85 -27.21 7.29
CA VAL A 271 -8.19 -26.11 6.37
C VAL A 271 -8.00 -24.78 7.07
N GLY A 272 -7.45 -23.78 6.36
CA GLY A 272 -7.24 -22.44 6.90
C GLY A 272 -8.31 -21.45 6.42
N TYR A 273 -8.72 -20.57 7.34
CA TYR A 273 -9.73 -19.55 7.11
C TYR A 273 -9.25 -18.21 7.65
N PHE A 274 -9.61 -17.15 6.93
CA PHE A 274 -9.37 -15.77 7.30
C PHE A 274 -10.65 -14.96 7.08
N ASN A 275 -11.06 -14.18 8.08
CA ASN A 275 -12.33 -13.43 8.07
C ASN A 275 -13.55 -14.32 7.70
N GLY A 276 -13.59 -15.55 8.23
CA GLY A 276 -14.64 -16.53 7.96
C GLY A 276 -14.65 -17.13 6.54
N LEU A 277 -13.70 -16.78 5.67
CA LEU A 277 -13.57 -17.29 4.31
C LEU A 277 -12.40 -18.27 4.21
N LYS A 278 -12.53 -19.31 3.39
CA LYS A 278 -11.45 -20.26 3.12
C LYS A 278 -10.30 -19.52 2.41
N SER A 279 -9.07 -19.69 2.91
CA SER A 279 -7.88 -19.00 2.39
C SER A 279 -6.91 -19.91 1.63
N ASN A 280 -7.25 -21.19 1.45
CA ASN A 280 -6.40 -22.14 0.75
C ASN A 280 -6.57 -22.05 -0.77
N ASP A 281 -5.49 -21.77 -1.48
CA ASP A 281 -5.47 -21.71 -2.94
C ASP A 281 -5.35 -23.10 -3.57
N GLY A 282 -6.10 -23.34 -4.65
CA GLY A 282 -5.90 -24.49 -5.56
C GLY A 282 -6.24 -25.88 -5.01
N ALA A 283 -6.78 -26.00 -3.79
CA ALA A 283 -7.10 -27.27 -3.17
C ALA A 283 -8.60 -27.40 -2.85
N GLU A 284 -9.29 -28.24 -3.62
CA GLU A 284 -10.63 -28.71 -3.27
C GLU A 284 -10.52 -29.74 -2.14
N ALA A 285 -11.08 -29.40 -0.98
CA ALA A 285 -11.44 -30.40 0.01
C ALA A 285 -12.72 -31.07 -0.50
N LEU A 286 -12.62 -32.23 -1.15
CA LEU A 286 -13.76 -33.01 -1.66
C LEU A 286 -14.65 -33.64 -0.56
N TRP A 287 -14.93 -32.94 0.54
CA TRP A 287 -15.56 -33.50 1.74
C TRP A 287 -16.69 -32.59 2.22
N GLU A 288 -17.73 -33.16 2.84
CA GLU A 288 -18.70 -32.38 3.62
C GLU A 288 -17.98 -31.73 4.80
N THR A 289 -17.70 -30.45 4.67
CA THR A 289 -16.83 -29.70 5.55
C THR A 289 -17.63 -29.01 6.66
N ALA A 290 -17.01 -28.92 7.83
CA ALA A 290 -17.44 -28.03 8.90
C ALA A 290 -17.21 -26.53 8.55
N ASP A 291 -17.20 -26.17 7.27
CA ASP A 291 -16.95 -24.81 6.76
C ASP A 291 -17.95 -23.81 7.34
N GLN A 292 -19.19 -24.26 7.64
CA GLN A 292 -20.17 -23.45 8.35
C GLN A 292 -19.65 -22.96 9.71
N ILE A 293 -18.83 -23.73 10.45
CA ILE A 293 -18.24 -23.32 11.74
C ILE A 293 -17.30 -22.13 11.57
N ALA A 294 -16.49 -22.10 10.50
CA ALA A 294 -15.52 -21.04 10.29
C ALA A 294 -16.19 -19.66 10.19
N THR A 295 -17.40 -19.61 9.60
CA THR A 295 -18.21 -18.40 9.53
C THR A 295 -18.72 -17.93 10.89
N TYR A 296 -18.96 -18.83 11.85
CA TYR A 296 -19.51 -18.49 13.18
C TYR A 296 -18.47 -18.15 14.25
N HIS A 297 -17.20 -18.48 14.02
CA HIS A 297 -16.13 -18.33 14.99
C HIS A 297 -14.95 -17.50 14.48
N ASP A 298 -15.23 -16.56 13.59
CA ASP A 298 -14.23 -15.65 13.06
C ASP A 298 -13.59 -14.80 14.17
N GLU A 299 -12.26 -14.84 14.26
CA GLU A 299 -11.48 -13.94 15.10
C GLU A 299 -10.79 -12.91 14.21
N GLN A 300 -11.42 -11.74 14.06
CA GLN A 300 -10.93 -10.67 13.19
C GLN A 300 -9.44 -10.39 13.37
N GLY A 301 -8.71 -10.41 12.25
CA GLY A 301 -7.27 -10.16 12.22
C GLY A 301 -6.40 -11.33 12.67
N LYS A 302 -6.96 -12.54 12.75
CA LYS A 302 -6.26 -13.79 13.03
C LYS A 302 -6.62 -14.84 11.98
N ILE A 303 -5.86 -15.93 11.98
CA ILE A 303 -6.05 -17.02 11.03
C ILE A 303 -6.53 -18.25 11.80
N THR A 304 -7.60 -18.88 11.32
CA THR A 304 -8.19 -20.05 11.97
C THR A 304 -7.93 -21.27 11.11
N PHE A 305 -7.37 -22.32 11.70
CA PHE A 305 -7.30 -23.64 11.10
C PHE A 305 -8.35 -24.55 11.73
N LEU A 306 -9.17 -25.21 10.91
CA LEU A 306 -10.07 -26.26 11.35
C LEU A 306 -9.46 -27.62 11.00
N MET A 307 -9.04 -28.34 12.04
CA MET A 307 -8.49 -29.68 11.95
C MET A 307 -9.61 -30.71 12.05
N HIS A 308 -9.82 -31.45 10.97
CA HIS A 308 -10.82 -32.51 10.87
C HIS A 308 -10.15 -33.86 11.13
N PHE A 309 -10.78 -34.68 11.96
CA PHE A 309 -10.34 -36.03 12.28
C PHE A 309 -11.18 -37.01 11.46
N ALA A 310 -10.58 -37.55 10.39
CA ALA A 310 -11.25 -38.47 9.49
C ALA A 310 -11.56 -39.79 10.19
N ARG A 311 -12.82 -40.20 10.21
CA ARG A 311 -13.28 -41.39 10.93
C ARG A 311 -12.89 -42.67 10.20
N LYS A 312 -12.38 -43.66 10.94
CA LYS A 312 -12.10 -44.99 10.41
C LYS A 312 -13.41 -45.74 10.12
N GLY A 313 -13.51 -46.28 8.91
CA GLY A 313 -14.71 -46.97 8.41
C GLY A 313 -15.76 -46.05 7.78
N GLY A 314 -15.53 -44.72 7.74
CA GLY A 314 -16.30 -43.80 6.89
C GLY A 314 -15.82 -43.80 5.44
N GLU A 315 -16.39 -42.95 4.60
CA GLU A 315 -16.06 -42.81 3.16
C GLU A 315 -14.81 -41.93 2.89
N SER A 316 -14.20 -41.46 3.97
CA SER A 316 -13.04 -40.59 4.03
C SER A 316 -11.75 -41.23 3.48
N THR A 317 -10.96 -40.53 2.66
CA THR A 317 -9.66 -41.04 2.15
C THR A 317 -8.49 -40.07 2.32
N VAL A 318 -7.46 -40.43 3.11
CA VAL A 318 -6.18 -39.70 3.19
C VAL A 318 -5.12 -40.46 2.38
N ARG A 319 -4.68 -39.89 1.26
CA ARG A 319 -3.85 -40.62 0.26
C ARG A 319 -2.35 -40.40 0.39
N TYR A 320 -1.93 -39.22 0.81
CA TYR A 320 -0.53 -38.85 1.01
C TYR A 320 -0.43 -37.95 2.26
N ASP A 321 0.79 -37.63 2.67
CA ASP A 321 1.05 -36.72 3.78
C ASP A 321 1.54 -35.39 3.20
N GLN A 322 0.89 -34.28 3.56
CA GLN A 322 1.36 -32.93 3.35
C GLN A 322 1.42 -32.26 4.72
N LEU A 323 2.58 -32.41 5.36
CA LEU A 323 2.78 -31.99 6.75
C LEU A 323 3.11 -30.50 6.89
N SER A 324 3.37 -29.78 5.80
CA SER A 324 3.70 -28.35 5.83
C SER A 324 3.09 -27.62 4.65
N VAL A 325 2.66 -26.38 4.89
CA VAL A 325 2.14 -25.45 3.89
C VAL A 325 2.79 -24.08 4.08
N LYS A 326 2.95 -23.37 2.98
CA LYS A 326 3.35 -21.96 2.98
C LYS A 326 2.13 -21.08 3.12
N MET A 327 2.23 -20.07 3.96
CA MET A 327 1.20 -19.08 4.18
C MET A 327 1.79 -17.69 3.93
N PHE A 328 1.12 -16.92 3.07
CA PHE A 328 1.45 -15.54 2.77
C PHE A 328 0.47 -14.65 3.50
N VAL A 329 0.97 -13.80 4.40
CA VAL A 329 0.12 -12.92 5.22
C VAL A 329 0.58 -11.48 5.10
N ARG A 330 -0.36 -10.55 5.25
CA ARG A 330 -0.06 -9.13 5.39
C ARG A 330 -0.52 -8.64 6.75
N ASP A 331 0.33 -7.91 7.45
CA ASP A 331 -0.03 -7.32 8.74
C ASP A 331 -0.79 -5.99 8.59
N MET A 332 -1.32 -5.48 9.70
CA MET A 332 -2.08 -4.23 9.75
C MET A 332 -1.30 -2.98 9.34
N TYR A 333 0.03 -3.06 9.26
CA TYR A 333 0.89 -2.01 8.77
C TYR A 333 1.24 -2.19 7.28
N GLY A 334 0.73 -3.24 6.63
CA GLY A 334 0.95 -3.52 5.21
C GLY A 334 2.22 -4.32 4.92
N ASN A 335 2.91 -4.82 5.94
CA ASN A 335 4.11 -5.63 5.74
C ASN A 335 3.70 -7.07 5.38
N GLY A 336 4.26 -7.58 4.28
CA GLY A 336 4.07 -8.96 3.83
C GLY A 336 5.03 -9.93 4.52
N HIS A 337 4.55 -11.12 4.85
CA HIS A 337 5.31 -12.18 5.51
C HIS A 337 5.01 -13.52 4.88
N GLU A 338 6.04 -14.36 4.81
CA GLU A 338 5.92 -15.78 4.49
C GLU A 338 6.09 -16.58 5.77
N VAL A 339 5.12 -17.43 6.08
CA VAL A 339 5.06 -18.23 7.30
C VAL A 339 4.85 -19.68 6.92
N ASP A 340 5.78 -20.54 7.32
CA ASP A 340 5.62 -21.98 7.16
C ASP A 340 4.80 -22.52 8.35
N VAL A 341 3.68 -23.18 8.05
CA VAL A 341 2.79 -23.80 9.05
C VAL A 341 2.81 -25.31 8.82
N ALA A 342 3.00 -26.08 9.88
CA ALA A 342 3.15 -27.52 9.79
C ALA A 342 2.31 -28.28 10.83
N MET A 343 2.01 -29.53 10.50
CA MET A 343 1.59 -30.54 11.47
C MET A 343 2.82 -31.06 12.21
N ASN A 344 2.72 -31.20 13.53
CA ASN A 344 3.81 -31.71 14.34
C ASN A 344 4.12 -33.16 13.95
N THR A 345 5.39 -33.48 13.71
CA THR A 345 5.81 -34.80 13.20
C THR A 345 5.61 -35.94 14.19
N GLN A 346 5.64 -35.64 15.50
CA GLN A 346 5.39 -36.63 16.57
C GLN A 346 3.91 -36.72 16.93
N SER A 347 3.16 -35.63 16.74
CA SER A 347 1.73 -35.55 17.00
C SER A 347 1.02 -34.84 15.84
N PRO A 348 0.71 -35.53 14.73
CA PRO A 348 0.16 -34.88 13.52
C PRO A 348 -1.22 -34.25 13.70
N SER A 349 -1.87 -34.47 14.85
CA SER A 349 -3.07 -33.76 15.27
C SER A 349 -2.80 -32.33 15.74
N MET A 350 -1.54 -31.90 15.91
CA MET A 350 -1.18 -30.56 16.38
C MET A 350 -0.59 -29.71 15.25
N ILE A 351 -0.92 -28.41 15.23
CA ILE A 351 -0.40 -27.43 14.28
C ILE A 351 0.63 -26.53 14.97
N GLU A 352 1.74 -26.24 14.28
CA GLU A 352 2.80 -25.33 14.72
C GLU A 352 3.29 -24.45 13.56
N VAL A 353 3.89 -23.31 13.89
CA VAL A 353 4.71 -22.54 12.94
C VAL A 353 6.12 -23.12 12.97
N VAL A 354 6.76 -23.34 11.82
CA VAL A 354 8.07 -24.04 11.75
C VAL A 354 9.26 -23.14 11.58
#